data_AF-A6ZN59-F1
#
_entry.id   AF-A6ZN59-F1
#
_cell.length_a   1.000
_cell.length_b   1.000
_cell.length_c   1.000
_cell.angle_alpha   90.00
_cell.angle_beta   90.00
_cell.angle_gamma   90.00
#
_symmetry.space_group_name_H-M   'P 1'
#
loop_
_entity.id
_entity.type
_entity.pdbx_description
1 polymer ?
#
loop_
_entity_poly.entity_id
_entity_poly.type
_entity_poly.pdbx_seq_one_letter_code
_entity_poly.pdbx_strand_id
1 'polypeptide(L)'
;MLNAAFKDTAEITAYGKDRLLNYGVDDVYYKRWFGNGSIFTVMGVFEQLMEASKGAMLMRCDDIDGLCAANPNYYAGHHRQSAPAETVICDYFYTSKKPLSTICFEGTIVDVGPKHYAGIDMLHRYLHVPTMSMDGYVGEYAETLEEVVDYAQNNATYAVRNTDNYLYYLADVYSASVIPGGCLGKL
;
A
#
# COMPACT_ATOMS: atom_id res chain seq x y z
N MET A 1 18.19 -1.34 3.11
CA MET A 1 16.78 -1.01 3.42
C MET A 1 15.81 -1.53 2.36
N LEU A 2 16.03 -1.31 1.05
CA LEU A 2 15.13 -1.80 0.00
C LEU A 2 14.86 -3.32 0.05
N ASN A 3 15.89 -4.15 0.21
CA ASN A 3 15.71 -5.59 0.38
C ASN A 3 14.86 -5.97 1.62
N ALA A 4 14.88 -5.15 2.68
CA ALA A 4 14.01 -5.35 3.84
C ALA A 4 12.58 -4.93 3.48
N ALA A 5 12.40 -3.77 2.84
CA ALA A 5 11.09 -3.32 2.35
C ALA A 5 10.42 -4.34 1.42
N PHE A 6 11.16 -5.02 0.55
CA PHE A 6 10.61 -6.09 -0.30
C PHE A 6 10.21 -7.36 0.47
N LYS A 7 10.89 -7.64 1.59
CA LYS A 7 10.43 -8.72 2.48
C LYS A 7 9.17 -8.30 3.22
N ASP A 8 9.13 -7.06 3.71
CA ASP A 8 7.97 -6.46 4.36
C ASP A 8 6.76 -6.45 3.40
N THR A 9 6.95 -6.18 2.10
CA THR A 9 5.85 -6.26 1.10
C THR A 9 5.29 -7.68 1.03
N ALA A 10 6.15 -8.70 1.00
CA ALA A 10 5.70 -10.08 0.90
C ALA A 10 4.98 -10.53 2.18
N GLU A 11 5.52 -10.14 3.33
CA GLU A 11 4.94 -10.43 4.64
C GLU A 11 3.55 -9.81 4.80
N ILE A 12 3.43 -8.49 4.60
CA ILE A 12 2.16 -7.79 4.86
C ILE A 12 1.05 -8.27 3.92
N THR A 13 1.38 -8.50 2.64
CA THR A 13 0.40 -9.00 1.67
C THR A 13 -0.02 -10.44 1.97
N ALA A 14 0.89 -11.28 2.49
CA ALA A 14 0.54 -12.63 2.95
C ALA A 14 -0.45 -12.60 4.13
N TYR A 15 -0.23 -11.74 5.14
CA TYR A 15 -1.18 -11.57 6.26
C TYR A 15 -2.53 -11.05 5.79
N GLY A 16 -2.54 -10.06 4.88
CA GLY A 16 -3.78 -9.54 4.28
C GLY A 16 -4.56 -10.61 3.53
N LYS A 17 -3.88 -11.40 2.69
CA LYS A 17 -4.50 -12.50 1.93
C LYS A 17 -5.04 -13.58 2.85
N ASP A 18 -4.28 -14.00 3.86
CA ASP A 18 -4.72 -15.02 4.82
C ASP A 18 -5.97 -14.58 5.58
N ARG A 19 -6.01 -13.33 6.07
CA ARG A 19 -7.21 -12.77 6.71
C ARG A 19 -8.40 -12.77 5.77
N LEU A 20 -8.21 -12.31 4.53
CA LEU A 20 -9.26 -12.27 3.51
C LEU A 20 -9.85 -13.66 3.23
N LEU A 21 -9.00 -14.68 3.09
CA LEU A 21 -9.42 -16.05 2.80
C LEU A 21 -10.13 -16.71 4.00
N ASN A 22 -9.71 -16.41 5.22
CA ASN A 22 -10.25 -17.04 6.43
C ASN A 22 -11.59 -16.42 6.89
N TYR A 23 -11.79 -15.12 6.68
CA TYR A 23 -12.94 -14.40 7.24
C TYR A 23 -13.86 -13.77 6.19
N GLY A 24 -13.36 -13.57 4.96
CA GLY A 24 -14.16 -13.09 3.83
C GLY A 24 -14.78 -11.71 4.04
N VAL A 25 -15.92 -11.48 3.37
CA VAL A 25 -16.62 -10.19 3.35
C VAL A 25 -17.24 -9.81 4.69
N ASP A 26 -17.40 -10.77 5.60
CA ASP A 26 -18.01 -10.51 6.90
C ASP A 26 -17.06 -9.93 7.93
N ASP A 27 -15.75 -9.99 7.64
CA ASP A 27 -14.70 -9.50 8.51
C ASP A 27 -14.80 -7.99 8.76
N VAL A 28 -14.46 -7.58 9.99
CA VAL A 28 -14.49 -6.16 10.37
C VAL A 28 -13.48 -5.33 9.57
N TYR A 29 -12.31 -5.90 9.28
CA TYR A 29 -11.28 -5.24 8.48
C TYR A 29 -11.72 -5.11 7.02
N TYR A 30 -12.38 -6.14 6.47
CA TYR A 30 -12.91 -6.07 5.11
C TYR A 30 -13.97 -4.98 4.98
N LYS A 31 -14.99 -5.00 5.85
CA LYS A 31 -16.07 -4.01 5.82
C LYS A 31 -15.57 -2.58 6.02
N ARG A 32 -14.56 -2.39 6.88
CA ARG A 32 -13.96 -1.07 7.16
C ARG A 32 -13.32 -0.44 5.93
N TRP A 33 -12.61 -1.23 5.12
CA TRP A 33 -11.80 -0.69 4.02
C TRP A 33 -12.36 -0.95 2.64
N PHE A 34 -13.31 -1.87 2.49
CA PHE A 34 -13.91 -2.23 1.19
C PHE A 34 -15.44 -2.25 1.20
N GLY A 35 -16.09 -2.08 2.36
CA GLY A 35 -17.55 -2.04 2.46
C GLY A 35 -18.22 -3.32 1.95
N ASN A 36 -19.20 -3.14 1.07
CA ASN A 36 -19.89 -4.23 0.37
C ASN A 36 -19.25 -4.56 -1.01
N GLY A 37 -18.02 -4.12 -1.23
CA GLY A 37 -17.30 -4.31 -2.48
C GLY A 37 -17.05 -5.78 -2.81
N SER A 38 -16.76 -6.07 -4.07
CA SER A 38 -16.52 -7.43 -4.54
C SER A 38 -15.24 -8.03 -3.97
N ILE A 39 -15.35 -9.10 -3.18
CA ILE A 39 -14.20 -9.82 -2.66
C ILE A 39 -13.34 -10.41 -3.77
N PHE A 40 -13.95 -10.78 -4.91
CA PHE A 40 -13.20 -11.28 -6.06
C PHE A 40 -12.30 -10.21 -6.68
N THR A 41 -12.73 -8.94 -6.63
CA THR A 41 -11.87 -7.83 -7.05
C THR A 41 -10.70 -7.68 -6.08
N VAL A 42 -10.97 -7.66 -4.77
CA VAL A 42 -9.92 -7.56 -3.75
C VAL A 42 -8.92 -8.71 -3.87
N MET A 43 -9.39 -9.95 -3.93
CA MET A 43 -8.54 -11.13 -4.12
C MET A 43 -7.71 -11.05 -5.40
N GLY A 44 -8.32 -10.62 -6.52
CA GLY A 44 -7.60 -10.47 -7.79
C GLY A 44 -6.44 -9.48 -7.70
N VAL A 45 -6.63 -8.36 -7.00
CA VAL A 45 -5.55 -7.37 -6.77
C VAL A 45 -4.47 -7.95 -5.85
N PHE A 46 -4.83 -8.71 -4.82
CA PHE A 46 -3.87 -9.42 -3.97
C PHE A 46 -3.01 -10.41 -4.77
N GLU A 47 -3.63 -11.25 -5.61
CA GLU A 47 -2.90 -12.18 -6.49
C GLU A 47 -1.98 -11.42 -7.45
N GLN A 48 -2.45 -10.30 -8.02
CA GLN A 48 -1.60 -9.47 -8.88
C GLN A 48 -0.39 -8.91 -8.13
N LEU A 49 -0.58 -8.38 -6.92
CA LEU A 49 0.52 -7.84 -6.10
C LEU A 49 1.53 -8.92 -5.71
N MET A 50 1.07 -10.11 -5.34
CA MET A 50 1.93 -11.20 -4.86
C MET A 50 2.61 -11.94 -6.01
N GLU A 51 1.84 -12.40 -7.00
CA GLU A 51 2.25 -13.43 -7.95
C GLU A 51 2.62 -12.87 -9.32
N ALA A 52 2.18 -11.66 -9.68
CA ALA A 52 2.53 -11.12 -10.99
C ALA A 52 4.04 -10.89 -11.12
N SER A 53 4.55 -11.16 -12.32
CA SER A 53 5.96 -10.97 -12.65
C SER A 53 6.37 -9.51 -12.50
N LYS A 54 7.36 -9.29 -11.63
CA LYS A 54 7.99 -7.97 -11.43
C LYS A 54 9.18 -7.75 -12.37
N GLY A 55 9.46 -8.68 -13.29
CA GLY A 55 10.65 -8.67 -14.13
C GLY A 55 10.73 -7.51 -15.13
N ALA A 56 9.59 -6.91 -15.48
CA ALA A 56 9.54 -5.72 -16.32
C ALA A 56 9.67 -4.41 -15.52
N MET A 57 9.62 -4.47 -14.18
CA MET A 57 9.68 -3.28 -13.32
C MET A 57 11.12 -2.94 -12.97
N LEU A 58 11.47 -1.66 -13.03
CA LEU A 58 12.76 -1.18 -12.59
C LEU A 58 12.61 -0.21 -11.42
N MET A 59 13.13 -0.62 -10.26
CA MET A 59 13.33 0.28 -9.12
C MET A 59 14.71 0.91 -9.25
N ARG A 60 14.74 2.22 -9.48
CA ARG A 60 15.95 3.01 -9.66
C ARG A 60 16.42 3.59 -8.33
N CYS A 61 17.74 3.63 -8.16
CA CYS A 61 18.39 4.29 -7.02
C CYS A 61 19.18 5.53 -7.48
N ASP A 62 19.10 5.89 -8.76
CA ASP A 62 19.63 7.11 -9.36
C ASP A 62 18.52 8.14 -9.60
N ASP A 63 18.84 9.43 -9.42
CA ASP A 63 17.91 10.55 -9.65
C ASP A 63 17.92 10.98 -11.12
N ILE A 64 17.48 10.07 -12.00
CA ILE A 64 17.55 10.24 -13.46
C ILE A 64 16.73 11.44 -13.96
N ASP A 65 15.69 11.85 -13.22
CA ASP A 65 14.82 12.98 -13.56
C ASP A 65 15.18 14.28 -12.78
N GLY A 66 16.13 14.22 -11.84
CA GLY A 66 16.55 15.37 -11.01
C GLY A 66 15.54 15.81 -9.94
N LEU A 67 14.44 15.07 -9.76
CA LEU A 67 13.34 15.44 -8.87
C LEU A 67 13.67 15.19 -7.40
N CYS A 68 14.48 14.17 -7.10
CA CYS A 68 14.92 13.91 -5.73
C CYS A 68 15.80 15.06 -5.22
N ALA A 69 16.80 15.46 -6.00
CA ALA A 69 17.71 16.55 -5.65
C ALA A 69 16.99 17.90 -5.53
N ALA A 70 16.00 18.16 -6.39
CA ALA A 70 15.18 19.36 -6.31
C ALA A 70 14.26 19.39 -5.08
N ASN A 71 13.93 18.22 -4.50
CA ASN A 71 12.94 18.09 -3.42
C ASN A 71 13.42 17.11 -2.32
N PRO A 72 14.54 17.41 -1.63
CA PRO A 72 15.31 16.43 -0.86
C PRO A 72 14.59 15.86 0.37
N ASN A 73 13.52 16.49 0.85
CA ASN A 73 12.77 16.08 2.03
C ASN A 73 11.25 15.90 1.76
N TYR A 74 10.88 15.72 0.49
CA TYR A 74 9.47 15.64 0.10
C TYR A 74 9.15 14.29 -0.55
N TYR A 75 9.82 13.95 -1.65
CA TYR A 75 9.61 12.66 -2.30
C TYR A 75 10.51 11.60 -1.68
N ALA A 76 9.92 10.56 -1.10
CA ALA A 76 10.63 9.30 -0.84
C ALA A 76 10.94 8.53 -2.14
N GLY A 77 10.44 9.03 -3.27
CA GLY A 77 10.60 8.47 -4.60
C GLY A 77 9.39 8.80 -5.45
N HIS A 78 9.46 8.60 -6.76
CA HIS A 78 8.38 8.92 -7.68
C HIS A 78 8.32 7.92 -8.85
N HIS A 79 7.11 7.70 -9.36
CA HIS A 79 6.90 6.97 -10.61
C HIS A 79 7.32 7.84 -11.81
N ARG A 80 7.89 7.23 -12.85
CA ARG A 80 8.38 7.97 -14.03
C ARG A 80 7.33 7.99 -15.13
N GLN A 81 6.80 9.17 -15.45
CA GLN A 81 5.85 9.32 -16.57
C GLN A 81 6.49 9.01 -17.93
N SER A 82 7.77 9.34 -18.11
CA SER A 82 8.52 9.10 -19.35
C SER A 82 8.94 7.64 -19.55
N ALA A 83 8.93 6.85 -18.47
CA ALA A 83 9.25 5.43 -18.48
C ALA A 83 8.34 4.68 -17.47
N PRO A 84 7.08 4.36 -17.84
CA PRO A 84 6.05 3.91 -16.90
C PRO A 84 6.35 2.59 -16.16
N ALA A 85 7.34 1.82 -16.61
CA ALA A 85 7.80 0.62 -15.93
C ALA A 85 8.80 0.91 -14.79
N GLU A 86 9.21 2.18 -14.64
CA GLU A 86 10.28 2.59 -13.75
C GLU A 86 9.77 3.45 -12.59
N THR A 87 10.35 3.25 -11.42
CA THR A 87 10.12 4.08 -10.24
C THR A 87 11.46 4.45 -9.63
N VAL A 88 11.66 5.73 -9.35
CA VAL A 88 12.85 6.25 -8.67
C VAL A 88 12.63 6.22 -7.17
N ILE A 89 13.61 5.72 -6.43
CA ILE A 89 13.69 5.80 -4.99
C ILE A 89 14.70 6.88 -4.61
N CYS A 90 14.25 7.89 -3.87
CA CYS A 90 15.08 9.01 -3.43
C CYS A 90 15.77 8.71 -2.10
N ASP A 91 16.85 9.43 -1.78
CA ASP A 91 17.56 9.30 -0.50
C ASP A 91 16.64 9.51 0.72
N TYR A 92 15.65 10.39 0.60
CA TYR A 92 14.65 10.64 1.64
C TYR A 92 13.88 9.38 2.05
N PHE A 93 13.75 8.37 1.18
CA PHE A 93 13.18 7.07 1.54
C PHE A 93 13.89 6.46 2.74
N TYR A 94 15.22 6.49 2.74
CA TYR A 94 16.05 5.80 3.71
C TYR A 94 16.03 6.46 5.09
N THR A 95 15.61 7.72 5.17
CA THR A 95 15.55 8.48 6.41
C THR A 95 14.12 8.67 6.91
N SER A 96 13.13 8.71 6.02
CA SER A 96 11.72 8.94 6.37
C SER A 96 10.95 7.65 6.65
N LYS A 97 11.22 6.57 5.91
CA LYS A 97 10.45 5.33 6.03
C LYS A 97 10.98 4.44 7.14
N LYS A 98 10.10 3.59 7.67
CA LYS A 98 10.42 2.69 8.79
C LYS A 98 10.20 1.24 8.43
N PRO A 99 10.95 0.29 9.03
CA PRO A 99 10.68 -1.13 8.85
C PRO A 99 9.25 -1.46 9.30
N LEU A 100 8.59 -2.39 8.60
CA LEU A 100 7.22 -2.80 8.97
C LEU A 100 7.13 -3.32 10.41
N SER A 101 8.20 -3.91 10.93
CA SER A 101 8.28 -4.40 12.32
C SER A 101 8.11 -3.32 13.39
N THR A 102 8.17 -2.02 13.03
CA THR A 102 7.92 -0.92 13.97
C THR A 102 6.45 -0.47 14.00
N ILE A 103 5.56 -1.16 13.28
CA ILE A 103 4.13 -0.85 13.30
C ILE A 103 3.62 -0.81 14.75
N CYS A 104 2.75 0.16 15.04
CA CYS A 104 2.20 0.45 16.37
C CYS A 104 3.15 1.04 17.41
N PHE A 105 4.47 1.08 17.17
CA PHE A 105 5.41 1.71 18.09
C PHE A 105 5.51 3.23 17.91
N GLU A 106 5.26 3.73 16.70
CA GLU A 106 5.42 5.15 16.35
C GLU A 106 4.10 5.94 16.41
N GLY A 107 2.99 5.27 16.70
CA GLY A 107 1.66 5.86 16.77
C GLY A 107 0.59 4.92 16.22
N THR A 108 -0.63 5.43 16.06
CA THR A 108 -1.72 4.69 15.44
C THR A 108 -1.64 4.72 13.92
N ILE A 109 -2.32 3.80 13.24
CA ILE A 109 -2.37 3.80 11.76
C ILE A 109 -3.01 5.08 11.23
N VAL A 110 -4.03 5.60 11.91
CA VAL A 110 -4.67 6.88 11.57
C VAL A 110 -3.70 8.05 11.67
N ASP A 111 -2.88 8.11 12.73
CA ASP A 111 -1.96 9.24 12.93
C ASP A 111 -0.72 9.19 12.02
N VAL A 112 -0.18 7.98 11.81
CA VAL A 112 1.11 7.78 11.14
C VAL A 112 0.93 7.54 9.63
N GLY A 113 -0.17 6.91 9.25
CA GLY A 113 -0.45 6.53 7.87
C GLY A 113 0.32 5.28 7.41
N PRO A 114 -0.27 4.48 6.50
CA PRO A 114 0.31 3.20 6.07
C PRO A 114 1.64 3.39 5.30
N LYS A 115 1.73 4.43 4.47
CA LYS A 115 2.92 4.74 3.64
C LYS A 115 4.16 5.12 4.46
N HIS A 116 4.06 5.31 5.78
CA HIS A 116 5.23 5.50 6.65
C HIS A 116 6.13 4.25 6.70
N TYR A 117 5.53 3.07 6.58
CA TYR A 117 6.23 1.79 6.61
C TYR A 117 6.74 1.43 5.21
N ALA A 118 8.04 1.14 5.12
CA ALA A 118 8.76 0.95 3.87
C ALA A 118 8.15 -0.13 2.97
N GLY A 119 7.68 -1.24 3.55
CA GLY A 119 7.01 -2.29 2.79
C GLY A 119 5.69 -1.84 2.17
N ILE A 120 4.91 -1.04 2.88
CA ILE A 120 3.61 -0.56 2.38
C ILE A 120 3.82 0.54 1.32
N ASP A 121 4.78 1.42 1.52
CA ASP A 121 5.20 2.42 0.50
C ASP A 121 5.69 1.74 -0.79
N MET A 122 6.34 0.58 -0.70
CA MET A 122 6.70 -0.19 -1.90
C MET A 122 5.49 -0.76 -2.63
N LEU A 123 4.46 -1.25 -1.93
CA LEU A 123 3.22 -1.71 -2.56
C LEU A 123 2.48 -0.57 -3.27
N HIS A 124 2.42 0.61 -2.63
CA HIS A 124 1.92 1.84 -3.24
C HIS A 124 2.63 2.13 -4.57
N ARG A 125 3.96 2.08 -4.57
CA ARG A 125 4.79 2.27 -5.78
C ARG A 125 4.54 1.22 -6.85
N TYR A 126 4.34 -0.04 -6.47
CA TYR A 126 3.99 -1.08 -7.42
C TYR A 126 2.68 -0.74 -8.13
N LEU A 127 1.67 -0.25 -7.41
CA LEU A 127 0.38 0.13 -7.97
C LEU A 127 0.40 1.38 -8.86
N HIS A 128 1.50 2.11 -8.94
CA HIS A 128 1.70 3.13 -9.99
C HIS A 128 2.16 2.54 -11.33
N VAL A 129 2.76 1.34 -11.32
CA VAL A 129 3.24 0.72 -12.55
C VAL A 129 2.08 0.07 -13.30
N PRO A 130 1.86 0.38 -14.61
CA PRO A 130 0.69 -0.09 -15.35
C PRO A 130 0.47 -1.60 -15.31
N THR A 131 1.55 -2.40 -15.42
CA THR A 131 1.43 -3.86 -15.37
C THR A 131 0.93 -4.39 -14.03
N MET A 132 1.16 -3.66 -12.93
CA MET A 132 0.70 -4.06 -11.59
C MET A 132 -0.68 -3.49 -11.28
N SER A 133 -0.99 -2.29 -11.80
CA SER A 133 -2.29 -1.65 -11.64
C SER A 133 -3.35 -2.11 -12.65
N MET A 134 -2.97 -3.03 -13.55
CA MET A 134 -3.76 -3.49 -14.68
C MET A 134 -4.24 -2.32 -15.55
N ASP A 135 -3.27 -1.51 -16.00
CA ASP A 135 -3.47 -0.31 -16.82
C ASP A 135 -4.46 0.69 -16.19
N GLY A 136 -4.38 0.86 -14.87
CA GLY A 136 -5.20 1.80 -14.11
C GLY A 136 -6.56 1.26 -13.67
N TYR A 137 -6.77 -0.05 -13.70
CA TYR A 137 -7.93 -0.68 -13.04
C TYR A 137 -7.90 -0.46 -11.53
N VAL A 138 -6.71 -0.56 -10.93
CA VAL A 138 -6.42 -0.06 -9.58
C VAL A 138 -5.74 1.29 -9.73
N GLY A 139 -6.13 2.28 -8.93
CA GLY A 139 -5.55 3.62 -9.02
C GLY A 139 -5.71 4.40 -7.73
N GLU A 140 -5.16 5.61 -7.71
CA GLU A 140 -5.36 6.58 -6.63
C GLU A 140 -6.62 7.40 -6.92
N TYR A 141 -7.77 6.89 -6.48
CA TYR A 141 -9.05 7.57 -6.58
C TYR A 141 -9.39 8.38 -5.31
N ALA A 142 -8.83 7.97 -4.17
CA ALA A 142 -8.91 8.62 -2.88
C ALA A 142 -7.58 8.45 -2.15
N GLU A 143 -7.02 9.53 -1.61
CA GLU A 143 -5.69 9.52 -0.97
C GLU A 143 -5.73 9.89 0.51
N THR A 144 -6.71 10.72 0.91
CA THR A 144 -6.89 11.05 2.33
C THR A 144 -7.63 9.93 3.06
N LEU A 145 -7.40 9.81 4.37
CA LEU A 145 -8.08 8.81 5.19
C LEU A 145 -9.60 8.98 5.12
N GLU A 146 -10.07 10.22 5.17
CA GLU A 146 -11.49 10.57 5.12
C GLU A 146 -12.13 10.09 3.81
N GLU A 147 -11.48 10.31 2.67
CA GLU A 147 -11.96 9.83 1.36
C GLU A 147 -11.92 8.31 1.25
N VAL A 148 -10.86 7.67 1.76
CA VAL A 148 -10.70 6.21 1.78
C VAL A 148 -11.86 5.55 2.56
N VAL A 149 -12.22 6.13 3.71
CA VAL A 149 -13.35 5.67 4.53
C VAL A 149 -14.68 5.96 3.86
N ASP A 150 -14.86 7.16 3.29
CA ASP A 150 -16.07 7.52 2.54
C ASP A 150 -16.32 6.53 1.40
N TYR A 151 -15.26 6.14 0.67
CA TYR A 151 -15.38 5.16 -0.41
C TYR A 151 -15.84 3.80 0.11
N ALA A 152 -15.28 3.32 1.22
CA ALA A 152 -15.72 2.05 1.81
C ALA A 152 -17.20 2.10 2.24
N GLN A 153 -17.67 3.24 2.74
CA GLN A 153 -19.05 3.39 3.23
C GLN A 153 -20.06 3.63 2.10
N ASN A 154 -19.70 4.46 1.12
CA ASN A 154 -20.64 5.06 0.17
C ASN A 154 -20.34 4.70 -1.29
N ASN A 155 -19.15 4.19 -1.60
CA ASN A 155 -18.74 3.92 -2.98
C ASN A 155 -17.81 2.70 -3.12
N ALA A 156 -18.30 1.53 -2.71
CA ALA A 156 -17.49 0.32 -2.65
C ALA A 156 -16.91 -0.13 -4.01
N THR A 157 -17.53 0.28 -5.13
CA THR A 157 -17.00 0.06 -6.48
C THR A 157 -15.62 0.68 -6.66
N TYR A 158 -15.41 1.88 -6.11
CA TYR A 158 -14.10 2.53 -6.12
C TYR A 158 -13.24 2.10 -4.95
N ALA A 159 -13.80 1.79 -3.78
CA ALA A 159 -13.02 1.30 -2.63
C ALA A 159 -12.19 0.06 -2.99
N VAL A 160 -12.76 -0.93 -3.69
CA VAL A 160 -12.02 -2.14 -4.12
C VAL A 160 -11.05 -1.91 -5.27
N ARG A 161 -10.96 -0.69 -5.80
CA ARG A 161 -10.03 -0.31 -6.86
C ARG A 161 -9.10 0.82 -6.44
N ASN A 162 -9.24 1.34 -5.22
CA ASN A 162 -8.44 2.44 -4.73
C ASN A 162 -7.19 1.92 -4.03
N THR A 163 -6.01 2.40 -4.43
CA THR A 163 -4.72 2.02 -3.86
C THR A 163 -4.71 2.18 -2.35
N ASP A 164 -5.08 3.34 -1.82
CA ASP A 164 -4.97 3.62 -0.39
C ASP A 164 -5.94 2.77 0.46
N ASN A 165 -7.10 2.35 -0.08
CA ASN A 165 -7.95 1.35 0.61
C ASN A 165 -7.21 0.03 0.86
N TYR A 166 -6.38 -0.44 -0.09
CA TYR A 166 -5.52 -1.61 0.12
C TYR A 166 -4.42 -1.34 1.15
N LEU A 167 -3.76 -0.17 1.09
CA LEU A 167 -2.67 0.15 2.02
C LEU A 167 -3.15 0.20 3.47
N TYR A 168 -4.32 0.82 3.72
CA TYR A 168 -4.93 0.86 5.04
C TYR A 168 -5.43 -0.51 5.49
N TYR A 169 -6.07 -1.29 4.60
CA TYR A 169 -6.47 -2.67 4.91
C TYR A 169 -5.28 -3.52 5.36
N LEU A 170 -4.17 -3.47 4.60
CA LEU A 170 -2.96 -4.22 4.89
C LEU A 170 -2.33 -3.81 6.22
N ALA A 171 -2.19 -2.49 6.46
CA ALA A 171 -1.65 -1.98 7.71
C ALA A 171 -2.47 -2.43 8.92
N ASP A 172 -3.80 -2.33 8.81
CA ASP A 172 -4.74 -2.64 9.89
C ASP A 172 -4.75 -4.14 10.23
N VAL A 173 -4.86 -4.99 9.21
CA VAL A 173 -4.77 -6.44 9.37
C VAL A 173 -3.44 -6.86 9.97
N TYR A 174 -2.33 -6.33 9.46
CA TYR A 174 -0.99 -6.67 9.97
C TYR A 174 -0.79 -6.17 11.40
N SER A 175 -1.26 -4.96 11.72
CA SER A 175 -1.17 -4.47 13.10
C SER A 175 -1.88 -5.39 14.08
N ALA A 176 -3.03 -5.96 13.68
CA ALA A 176 -3.81 -6.88 14.48
C ALA A 176 -3.18 -8.28 14.60
N SER A 177 -2.29 -8.65 13.68
CA SER A 177 -1.51 -9.90 13.79
C SER A 177 -0.31 -9.75 14.72
N VAL A 178 0.24 -8.53 14.86
CA VAL A 178 1.36 -8.21 15.75
C VAL A 178 0.90 -7.95 17.18
N ILE A 179 -0.17 -7.17 17.35
CA ILE A 179 -0.73 -6.79 18.66
C ILE A 179 -2.22 -7.16 18.67
N PRO A 180 -2.72 -7.88 19.71
CA PRO A 180 -4.14 -8.18 19.82
C PRO A 180 -5.02 -6.92 19.73
N GLY A 181 -5.92 -6.88 18.75
CA GLY A 181 -6.79 -5.72 18.49
C GLY A 181 -6.17 -4.61 17.62
N GLY A 182 -4.90 -4.74 17.26
CA GLY A 182 -4.18 -3.81 16.38
C GLY A 182 -3.95 -2.44 16.98
N CYS A 183 -3.55 -1.49 16.13
CA CYS A 183 -3.30 -0.10 16.51
C CYS A 183 -3.91 0.88 15.53
N LEU A 184 -5.10 0.57 15.01
CA LEU A 184 -5.80 1.43 14.06
C LEU A 184 -5.87 2.89 14.54
N GLY A 185 -6.22 3.08 15.81
CA GLY A 185 -6.50 4.40 16.37
C GLY A 185 -7.97 4.76 16.25
N LYS A 186 -8.28 6.05 16.45
CA LYS A 186 -9.65 6.54 16.35
C LYS A 186 -9.92 6.99 14.91
N LEU A 187 -10.75 6.21 14.22
CA LEU A 187 -11.31 6.55 12.91
C LEU A 187 -12.38 7.65 13.03
#